data_AF-A0A3N7CS96-F1
#
_entry.id   AF-A0A3N7CS96-F1
#
_cell.length_a   1.000
_cell.length_b   1.000
_cell.length_c   1.000
_cell.angle_alpha   90.00
_cell.angle_beta   90.00
_cell.angle_gamma   90.00
#
_symmetry.space_group_name_H-M   'P 1'
#
loop_
_entity.id
_entity.type
_entity.pdbx_description
1 polymer ?
#
loop_
_entity_poly.entity_id
_entity_poly.type
_entity_poly.pdbx_seq_one_letter_code
_entity_poly.pdbx_strand_id
1 'polypeptide(L)' 'FAGSLRGGKRAAAVMSLIQSAKLNGLEPWAYLKDVLTRLPTQPDSRIAELLPHRWAQPT' A
#
# COMPACT_ATOMS: atom_id res chain seq x y z
N PHE A 1 -6.96 -15.01 11.52
CA PHE A 1 -7.99 -13.96 11.34
C PHE A 1 -8.81 -13.72 12.61
N ALA A 2 -8.92 -14.69 13.52
CA ALA A 2 -9.03 -14.43 14.96
C ALA A 2 -7.62 -14.25 15.55
N GLY A 3 -7.39 -13.20 16.36
CA GLY A 3 -6.10 -12.97 17.05
C GLY A 3 -5.66 -11.50 17.07
N SER A 4 -6.20 -10.73 18.02
CA SER A 4 -5.97 -9.30 18.29
C SER A 4 -6.66 -8.29 17.33
N LEU A 5 -7.33 -7.30 17.92
CA LEU A 5 -7.88 -6.12 17.24
C LEU A 5 -6.82 -5.42 16.36
N ARG A 6 -5.56 -5.47 16.77
CA ARG A 6 -4.41 -4.91 16.02
C ARG A 6 -4.15 -5.67 14.72
N GLY A 7 -4.26 -7.00 14.73
CA GLY A 7 -4.15 -7.83 13.53
C GLY A 7 -5.28 -7.55 12.53
N GLY A 8 -6.51 -7.43 13.02
CA GLY A 8 -7.67 -7.07 12.19
C GLY A 8 -7.54 -5.69 11.53
N LYS A 9 -7.11 -4.68 12.29
CA LYS A 9 -6.87 -3.31 11.77
C LYS A 9 -5.79 -3.29 10.68
N ARG A 10 -4.69 -4.02 10.87
CA ARG A 10 -3.62 -4.13 9.85
C ARG A 10 -4.12 -4.80 8.58
N ALA A 11 -4.85 -5.91 8.71
CA ALA A 11 -5.45 -6.60 7.57
C ALA A 11 -6.43 -5.69 6.81
N ALA A 12 -7.27 -4.94 7.51
CA ALA A 12 -8.20 -3.99 6.91
C ALA A 12 -7.48 -2.85 6.17
N ALA A 13 -6.38 -2.31 6.73
CA ALA A 13 -5.58 -1.28 6.07
C ALA A 13 -4.95 -1.79 4.75
N VAL A 14 -4.35 -2.99 4.76
CA VAL A 14 -3.79 -3.62 3.55
C VAL A 14 -4.89 -3.88 2.52
N MET A 15 -6.04 -4.41 2.93
CA MET A 15 -7.18 -4.63 2.04
C MET A 15 -7.67 -3.32 1.40
N SER A 16 -7.70 -2.23 2.17
CA SER A 16 -8.12 -0.90 1.70
C SER A 16 -7.15 -0.35 0.66
N LEU A 17 -5.84 -0.55 0.85
CA LEU A 17 -4.80 -0.18 -0.12
C LEU A 17 -4.93 -0.98 -1.42
N ILE A 18 -5.15 -2.30 -1.33
CA ILE A 18 -5.36 -3.16 -2.50
C ILE A 18 -6.58 -2.72 -3.31
N GLN A 19 -7.70 -2.44 -2.63
CA GLN A 19 -8.91 -1.94 -3.31
C GLN A 19 -8.66 -0.58 -3.96
N SER A 20 -7.97 0.33 -3.27
CA SER A 20 -7.61 1.63 -3.82
C SER A 20 -6.71 1.53 -5.05
N ALA A 21 -5.73 0.60 -5.05
CA ALA A 21 -4.88 0.33 -6.20
C ALA A 21 -5.70 -0.15 -7.42
N LYS A 22 -6.63 -1.10 -7.21
CA LYS A 22 -7.54 -1.57 -8.25
C LYS A 22 -8.39 -0.44 -8.83
N LEU A 23 -8.94 0.42 -7.98
CA LEU A 23 -9.75 1.57 -8.40
C LEU A 23 -8.95 2.60 -9.22
N ASN A 24 -7.63 2.66 -9.05
CA ASN A 24 -6.74 3.50 -9.84
C ASN A 24 -6.16 2.77 -11.07
N GLY A 25 -6.66 1.58 -11.41
CA GLY A 25 -6.20 0.80 -12.56
C GLY A 25 -4.80 0.19 -12.41
N LEU A 26 -4.28 0.13 -11.18
CA LEU A 26 -2.96 -0.42 -10.90
C LEU A 26 -3.02 -1.94 -10.77
N GLU A 27 -1.93 -2.61 -11.16
CA GLU A 27 -1.71 -4.01 -10.81
C GLU A 27 -1.45 -4.11 -9.29
N PRO A 28 -2.34 -4.74 -8.51
CA PRO A 28 -2.30 -4.65 -7.05
C PRO A 28 -1.05 -5.27 -6.42
N TRP A 29 -0.51 -6.32 -7.03
CA TRP A 29 0.68 -6.98 -6.54
C TRP A 29 1.93 -6.13 -6.74
N ALA A 30 2.12 -5.55 -7.93
CA ALA A 30 3.22 -4.64 -8.24
C ALA A 30 3.21 -3.42 -7.33
N TYR A 31 2.04 -2.80 -7.15
CA TYR A 31 1.86 -1.69 -6.22
C TYR A 31 2.23 -2.07 -4.79
N LEU A 32 1.65 -3.16 -4.25
CA LEU A 32 1.89 -3.55 -2.86
C LEU A 32 3.35 -3.95 -2.62
N LYS A 33 3.98 -4.65 -3.59
CA LYS A 33 5.38 -5.02 -3.53
C LYS A 33 6.29 -3.80 -3.48
N ASP A 34 6.04 -2.79 -4.33
CA ASP A 34 6.85 -1.56 -4.34
C ASP A 34 6.68 -0.78 -3.04
N VAL A 35 5.43 -0.57 -2.60
CA VAL A 35 5.13 0.15 -1.36
C VAL A 35 5.80 -0.52 -0.16
N LEU A 36 5.68 -1.84 0.00
CA LEU A 36 6.28 -2.54 1.13
C LEU A 36 7.82 -2.56 1.07
N THR A 37 8.40 -2.54 -0.13
CA THR A 37 9.86 -2.46 -0.31
C THR A 37 10.40 -1.08 0.02
N ARG A 38 9.69 -0.02 -0.37
CA ARG A 38 10.11 1.38 -0.19
C ARG A 38 9.76 1.95 1.19
N LEU A 39 8.70 1.48 1.82
CA LEU A 39 8.20 2.03 3.09
C LEU A 39 9.28 2.18 4.18
N PRO A 40 10.23 1.24 4.38
CA PRO A 40 11.26 1.38 5.41
C PRO A 40 12.29 2.49 5.13
N THR A 41 12.45 2.91 3.87
CA THR A 41 13.46 3.88 3.42
C THR A 41 12.85 5.17 2.86
N GLN A 42 11.53 5.21 2.66
CA GLN A 42 10.81 6.38 2.14
C GLN A 42 10.76 7.48 3.20
N PRO A 43 11.23 8.71 2.91
CA PRO A 43 11.08 9.84 3.81
C PRO A 43 9.60 10.16 4.06
N ASP A 44 9.24 10.50 5.30
CA ASP A 44 7.87 10.88 5.68
C ASP A 44 7.30 12.01 4.81
N SER A 45 8.15 12.98 4.44
CA SER A 45 7.77 14.10 3.56
C SER A 45 7.35 13.67 2.15
N ARG A 46 7.71 12.45 1.74
CA ARG A 46 7.42 11.86 0.42
C ARG A 46 6.50 10.64 0.52
N ILE A 47 5.90 10.36 1.67
CA ILE A 47 5.00 9.20 1.82
C ILE A 47 3.81 9.24 0.85
N ALA A 48 3.39 10.46 0.46
CA ALA A 48 2.30 10.67 -0.49
C ALA A 48 2.58 10.10 -1.89
N GLU A 49 3.84 9.89 -2.28
CA GLU A 49 4.23 9.26 -3.54
C GLU A 49 3.86 7.77 -3.58
N LEU A 50 3.69 7.13 -2.41
CA LEU A 50 3.27 5.74 -2.31
C LEU A 50 1.75 5.58 -2.40
N LEU A 51 0.97 6.67 -2.48
CA LEU A 51 -0.49 6.59 -2.58
C LEU A 51 -0.91 6.09 -3.97
N PRO A 52 -1.98 5.28 -4.08
CA PRO A 52 -2.38 4.65 -5.34
C PRO A 52 -2.62 5.61 -6.51
N HIS A 53 -3.06 6.84 -6.24
CA HIS A 53 -3.33 7.85 -7.27
C HIS A 53 -2.09 8.69 -7.66
N ARG A 54 -0.96 8.52 -6.96
CA ARG A 54 0.32 9.20 -7.22
C ARG A 54 1.45 8.21 -7.49
N TRP A 55 1.16 6.92 -7.44
CA TRP A 55 2.14 5.88 -7.60
C TRP A 55 2.62 5.83 -9.04
N ALA A 56 3.92 6.01 -9.23
CA ALA A 56 4.60 5.75 -10.47
C ALA A 56 5.25 4.37 -10.37
N GLN A 57 4.94 3.49 -11.32
CA GLN A 57 5.54 2.18 -11.37
C GLN A 57 7.07 2.32 -11.53
N PRO A 58 7.88 1.70 -10.65
CA PRO A 58 9.32 1.69 -10.83
C PRO A 58 9.68 1.00 -12.15
N THR A 59 10.55 1.63 -12.94
CA THR A 59 11.12 1.04 -14.16
C THR A 59 12.14 -0.04 -13.84
#